data_AF-A0A4S2RS68-F1
#
_entry.id   AF-A0A4S2RS68-F1
#
_cell.length_a   1.000
_cell.length_b   1.000
_cell.length_c   1.000
_cell.angle_alpha   90.00
_cell.angle_beta   90.00
_cell.angle_gamma   90.00
#
_symmetry.space_group_name_H-M   'P 1'
#
loop_
_entity.id
_entity.type
_entity.pdbx_description
1 polymer ?
#
loop_
_entity_poly.entity_id
_entity_poly.type
_entity_poly.pdbx_seq_one_letter_code
_entity_poly.pdbx_strand_id
1 'polypeptide(L)'
;MDDEADAPFIDPGSDYPCCWFCPALRLPRTGFLVADRPSRDWPFDAADGFRYTVDTRTPVCVHPGRVGLDPERTARIYVDPPLPDPEESDPAPTGRRRRWWRLRPGPKSVSGRR
;
A
#
# COMPACT_ATOMS: atom_id res chain seq x y z
N MET A 1 -36.94 -13.76 -1.14
CA MET A 1 -36.21 -13.94 -2.41
C MET A 1 -35.11 -12.88 -2.36
N ASP A 2 -34.17 -13.07 -1.43
CA ASP A 2 -33.22 -12.02 -1.01
C ASP A 2 -31.77 -12.55 -0.95
N ASP A 3 -31.58 -13.86 -1.17
CA ASP A 3 -30.29 -14.55 -1.03
C ASP A 3 -29.23 -14.01 -2.01
N GLU A 4 -29.65 -13.57 -3.20
CA GLU A 4 -28.74 -13.06 -4.23
C GLU A 4 -28.18 -11.66 -3.89
N ALA A 5 -28.87 -10.87 -3.07
CA ALA A 5 -28.38 -9.56 -2.64
C ALA A 5 -27.26 -9.66 -1.60
N ASP A 6 -27.26 -10.76 -0.82
CA ASP A 6 -26.26 -11.05 0.20
C ASP A 6 -25.14 -11.98 -0.30
N ALA A 7 -25.25 -12.49 -1.53
CA ALA A 7 -24.25 -13.36 -2.13
C ALA A 7 -22.90 -12.65 -2.31
N PRO A 8 -21.77 -13.37 -2.24
CA PRO A 8 -20.46 -12.82 -2.56
C PRO A 8 -20.44 -12.17 -3.94
N PHE A 9 -19.75 -11.02 -4.04
CA PHE A 9 -19.66 -10.29 -5.31
C PHE A 9 -18.98 -11.09 -6.42
N ILE A 10 -18.01 -11.94 -6.07
CA ILE A 10 -17.35 -12.88 -6.97
C ILE A 10 -17.64 -14.28 -6.48
N ASP A 11 -18.12 -15.14 -7.38
CA ASP A 11 -18.35 -16.55 -7.11
C ASP A 11 -17.05 -17.24 -6.65
N PRO A 12 -17.00 -17.77 -5.41
CA PRO A 12 -15.83 -18.47 -4.89
C PRO A 12 -15.45 -19.74 -5.65
N GLY A 13 -16.40 -20.33 -6.40
CA GLY A 13 -16.18 -21.49 -7.26
C GLY A 13 -15.67 -21.14 -8.66
N SER A 14 -15.59 -19.84 -8.99
CA SER A 14 -15.13 -19.39 -10.30
C SER A 14 -13.62 -19.56 -10.49
N ASP A 15 -13.20 -19.87 -11.71
CA ASP A 15 -11.79 -19.83 -12.13
C ASP A 15 -11.21 -18.40 -12.20
N TYR A 16 -11.99 -17.39 -11.82
CA TYR A 16 -11.57 -15.99 -11.86
C TYR A 16 -10.41 -15.72 -10.87
N PRO A 17 -9.29 -15.11 -11.32
CA PRO A 17 -8.06 -14.99 -10.53
C PRO A 17 -8.11 -13.88 -9.46
N CYS A 18 -8.90 -14.06 -8.41
CA CYS A 18 -8.89 -13.19 -7.24
C CYS A 18 -7.76 -13.54 -6.25
N CYS A 19 -7.42 -12.60 -5.38
CA CYS A 19 -6.59 -12.92 -4.21
C CYS A 19 -7.40 -13.79 -3.24
N TRP A 20 -6.77 -14.78 -2.61
CA TRP A 20 -7.43 -15.68 -1.64
C TRP A 20 -8.12 -14.95 -0.47
N PHE A 21 -7.61 -13.78 -0.08
CA PHE A 21 -8.18 -12.93 0.97
C PHE A 21 -8.95 -11.72 0.39
N CYS A 22 -9.52 -11.84 -0.81
CA CYS A 22 -10.31 -10.77 -1.38
C CYS A 22 -11.67 -10.66 -0.68
N PRO A 23 -12.11 -9.47 -0.23
CA PRO A 23 -13.43 -9.32 0.38
C PRO A 23 -14.57 -9.65 -0.59
N ALA A 24 -14.36 -9.46 -1.90
CA ALA A 24 -15.35 -9.81 -2.93
C ALA A 24 -15.70 -11.30 -2.99
N LEU A 25 -14.83 -12.18 -2.48
CA LEU A 25 -15.10 -13.63 -2.39
C LEU A 25 -15.92 -14.01 -1.16
N ARG A 26 -16.18 -13.07 -0.23
CA ARG A 26 -16.88 -13.34 1.03
C ARG A 26 -18.06 -12.40 1.29
N LEU A 27 -18.09 -11.26 0.61
CA LEU A 27 -19.04 -10.17 0.88
C LEU A 27 -19.75 -9.75 -0.41
N PRO A 28 -21.02 -9.31 -0.31
CA PRO A 28 -21.72 -8.69 -1.42
C PRO A 28 -21.04 -7.36 -1.79
N ARG A 29 -21.41 -6.81 -2.95
CA ARG A 29 -20.81 -5.56 -3.48
C ARG A 29 -20.83 -4.42 -2.46
N THR A 30 -21.91 -4.28 -1.70
CA THR A 30 -22.11 -3.22 -0.70
C THR A 30 -21.27 -3.42 0.56
N GLY A 31 -20.68 -4.61 0.76
CA GLY A 31 -19.92 -4.97 1.96
C GLY A 31 -18.45 -4.56 1.92
N PHE A 32 -17.94 -4.00 0.82
CA PHE A 32 -16.53 -3.60 0.72
C PHE A 32 -16.34 -2.40 -0.22
N LEU A 33 -15.21 -1.73 -0.03
CA LEU A 33 -14.73 -0.64 -0.90
C LEU A 33 -13.58 -1.10 -1.79
N VAL A 34 -13.38 -0.40 -2.89
CA VAL A 34 -12.22 -0.59 -3.77
C VAL A 34 -11.29 0.61 -3.67
N ALA A 35 -10.01 0.35 -3.45
CA ALA A 35 -8.96 1.35 -3.43
C ALA A 35 -7.92 1.08 -4.54
N ASP A 36 -7.30 2.14 -5.03
CA ASP A 36 -6.29 2.09 -6.10
C ASP A 36 -5.00 1.34 -5.69
N ARG A 37 -4.61 1.41 -4.41
CA ARG A 37 -3.41 0.75 -3.87
C ARG A 37 -3.47 0.58 -2.34
N PRO A 38 -2.56 -0.21 -1.73
CA PRO A 38 -2.41 -0.25 -0.28
C PRO A 38 -2.08 1.11 0.36
N SER A 39 -2.64 1.39 1.54
CA SER A 39 -2.40 2.60 2.33
C SER A 39 -2.36 2.31 3.83
N ARG A 40 -1.83 3.26 4.61
CA ARG A 40 -2.02 3.30 6.07
C ARG A 40 -3.45 3.65 6.47
N ASP A 41 -4.21 4.27 5.57
CA ASP A 41 -5.64 4.55 5.77
C ASP A 41 -6.50 3.26 5.75
N TRP A 42 -5.93 2.15 5.24
CA TRP A 42 -6.53 0.82 5.30
C TRP A 42 -5.48 -0.27 5.57
N PRO A 43 -5.04 -0.39 6.84
CA PRO A 43 -4.05 -1.39 7.22
C PRO A 43 -4.57 -2.81 7.02
N PHE A 44 -3.64 -3.74 6.81
CA PHE A 44 -3.92 -5.17 6.75
C PHE A 44 -4.16 -5.72 8.16
N ASP A 45 -5.24 -6.48 8.33
CA ASP A 45 -5.57 -7.22 9.54
C ASP A 45 -5.25 -8.70 9.34
N ALA A 46 -4.40 -9.24 10.21
CA ALA A 46 -3.96 -10.63 10.14
C ALA A 46 -5.00 -11.61 10.67
N ALA A 47 -6.03 -11.15 11.38
CA ALA A 47 -7.07 -12.02 11.92
C ALA A 47 -7.92 -12.68 10.82
N ASP A 48 -8.20 -11.94 9.74
CA ASP A 48 -9.05 -12.40 8.63
C ASP A 48 -8.44 -12.23 7.23
N GLY A 49 -7.31 -11.51 7.14
CA GLY A 49 -6.58 -11.23 5.92
C GLY A 49 -7.10 -10.04 5.11
N PHE A 50 -8.03 -9.25 5.65
CA PHE A 50 -8.59 -8.08 4.98
C PHE A 50 -7.81 -6.81 5.28
N ARG A 51 -8.10 -5.76 4.49
CA ARG A 51 -7.68 -4.40 4.78
C ARG A 51 -8.90 -3.61 5.20
N TYR A 52 -8.79 -2.74 6.19
CA TYR A 52 -9.94 -2.04 6.75
C TYR A 52 -9.74 -0.55 6.79
N THR A 53 -10.69 0.25 6.30
CA THR A 53 -10.68 1.70 6.52
C THR A 53 -10.56 2.01 8.02
N VAL A 54 -9.64 2.89 8.41
CA VAL A 54 -9.37 3.20 9.83
C VAL A 54 -10.57 3.81 10.56
N ASP A 55 -11.46 4.51 9.85
CA ASP A 55 -12.62 5.21 10.38
C ASP A 55 -13.83 4.28 10.62
N THR A 56 -14.26 3.58 9.57
CA THR A 56 -15.52 2.81 9.56
C THR A 56 -15.32 1.31 9.69
N ARG A 57 -14.08 0.83 9.71
CA ARG A 57 -13.75 -0.61 9.66
C ARG A 57 -14.44 -1.33 8.50
N THR A 58 -14.54 -0.67 7.35
CA THR A 58 -15.07 -1.25 6.11
C THR A 58 -13.95 -2.02 5.39
N PRO A 59 -14.18 -3.28 4.97
CA PRO A 59 -13.22 -4.04 4.17
C PRO A 59 -12.84 -3.34 2.86
N VAL A 60 -11.58 -3.45 2.44
CA VAL A 60 -11.03 -2.78 1.26
C VAL A 60 -10.30 -3.77 0.35
N CYS A 61 -10.72 -3.86 -0.91
CA CYS A 61 -9.95 -4.48 -1.98
C CYS A 61 -8.99 -3.44 -2.58
N VAL A 62 -7.72 -3.79 -2.74
CA VAL A 62 -6.69 -2.90 -3.35
C VAL A 62 -6.37 -3.27 -4.80
N HIS A 63 -7.22 -4.07 -5.43
CA HIS A 63 -7.01 -4.60 -6.78
C HIS A 63 -8.23 -4.32 -7.67
N PRO A 64 -8.48 -3.06 -8.07
CA PRO A 64 -9.66 -2.68 -8.88
C PRO A 64 -9.81 -3.53 -10.15
N GLY A 65 -8.71 -3.74 -10.88
CA GLY A 65 -8.71 -4.58 -12.07
C GLY A 65 -9.05 -6.06 -11.83
N ARG A 66 -8.80 -6.60 -10.62
CA ARG A 66 -9.20 -7.97 -10.25
C ARG A 66 -10.63 -8.08 -9.77
N VAL A 67 -11.34 -6.97 -9.57
CA VAL A 67 -12.76 -7.00 -9.22
C VAL A 67 -13.61 -6.34 -10.31
N GLY A 68 -13.01 -5.81 -11.37
CA GLY A 68 -13.72 -5.14 -12.45
C GLY A 68 -14.43 -3.85 -12.00
N LEU A 69 -13.93 -3.19 -10.95
CA LEU A 69 -14.52 -1.99 -10.38
C LEU A 69 -13.50 -0.84 -10.39
N ASP A 70 -14.02 0.37 -10.57
CA ASP A 70 -13.22 1.58 -10.37
C ASP A 70 -12.88 1.78 -8.89
N PRO A 71 -11.72 2.38 -8.58
CA PRO A 71 -11.38 2.72 -7.21
C PRO A 71 -12.30 3.82 -6.69
N GLU A 72 -12.97 3.53 -5.58
CA GLU A 72 -13.77 4.49 -4.81
C GLU A 72 -12.89 5.35 -3.89
N ARG A 73 -11.69 4.85 -3.57
CA ARG A 73 -10.72 5.50 -2.69
C ARG A 73 -9.35 5.57 -3.36
N THR A 74 -8.72 6.72 -3.24
CA THR A 74 -7.33 6.95 -3.64
C THR A 74 -6.46 7.03 -2.40
N ALA A 75 -5.46 6.15 -2.32
CA ALA A 75 -4.50 6.19 -1.22
C ALA A 75 -3.74 7.52 -1.20
N ARG A 76 -3.52 8.06 -0.01
CA ARG A 76 -2.66 9.24 0.17
C ARG A 76 -1.22 8.90 -0.17
N ILE A 77 -0.55 9.78 -0.92
CA ILE A 77 0.89 9.66 -1.16
C ILE A 77 1.58 10.12 0.12
N TYR A 78 2.18 9.18 0.84
CA TYR A 78 3.02 9.52 1.97
C TYR A 78 4.40 9.92 1.43
N VAL A 79 4.67 11.22 1.40
CA VAL A 79 6.04 11.73 1.24
C VAL A 79 6.64 11.81 2.65
N ASP A 80 7.71 11.07 2.89
CA ASP A 80 8.49 11.14 4.14
C ASP A 80 9.91 11.63 3.82
N PRO A 81 10.37 12.77 4.37
CA PRO A 81 9.63 13.71 5.21
C PRO A 81 8.51 14.43 4.42
N PRO A 82 7.49 14.99 5.11
CA PRO A 82 6.49 15.84 4.46
C PRO A 82 7.20 16.94 3.66
N LEU A 83 6.74 17.21 2.44
CA LEU A 83 7.28 18.31 1.65
C LEU A 83 7.15 19.59 2.49
N PRO A 84 8.21 20.40 2.62
CA PRO A 84 8.11 21.68 3.29
C PRO A 84 7.02 22.51 2.60
N ASP A 85 6.27 23.28 3.38
CA ASP A 85 5.25 24.17 2.84
C ASP A 85 5.87 25.06 1.73
N PRO A 86 5.19 25.28 0.60
CA PRO A 86 5.73 26.04 -0.52
C PRO A 86 5.91 27.55 -0.25
N GLU A 87 5.69 28.01 0.98
CA GLU A 87 5.93 29.40 1.38
C GLU A 87 7.37 29.58 1.89
N GLU A 88 8.09 30.49 1.24
CA GLU A 88 9.45 30.99 1.52
C GLU A 88 10.64 30.09 1.11
N SER A 89 10.75 29.85 -0.20
CA SER A 89 12.08 29.78 -0.83
C SER A 89 12.64 31.19 -1.05
N ASP A 90 13.28 31.76 -0.04
CA ASP A 90 14.18 32.92 -0.22
C ASP A 90 15.59 32.44 -0.64
N PRO A 91 16.32 33.16 -1.52
CA PRO A 91 17.56 32.67 -2.10
C PRO A 91 18.76 32.75 -1.14
N ALA A 92 19.60 31.70 -1.21
CA ALA A 92 20.78 31.41 -0.38
C ALA A 92 21.87 32.52 -0.32
N PRO A 93 22.86 32.40 0.62
CA PRO A 93 24.20 32.07 0.10
C PRO A 93 25.07 31.12 0.95
N THR A 94 25.77 30.24 0.22
CA THR A 94 27.13 29.67 0.40
C THR A 94 27.68 29.45 1.83
N GLY A 95 27.59 28.19 2.32
CA GLY A 95 28.31 27.71 3.51
C GLY A 95 29.05 26.38 3.23
N ARG A 96 30.32 26.29 3.61
CA ARG A 96 31.32 25.31 3.13
C ARG A 96 30.93 23.83 3.26
N ARG A 97 31.10 23.07 2.17
CA ARG A 97 31.01 21.60 2.15
C ARG A 97 32.13 20.96 3.00
N ARG A 98 31.79 20.34 4.13
CA ARG A 98 32.68 19.38 4.81
C ARG A 98 32.29 17.95 4.39
N ARG A 99 33.24 17.27 3.73
CA ARG A 99 33.13 15.92 3.17
C ARG A 99 33.38 14.91 4.29
N TRP A 100 32.35 14.26 4.81
CA TRP A 100 32.43 13.29 5.90
C TRP A 100 32.52 11.82 5.43
N TRP A 101 32.62 11.57 4.12
CA TRP A 101 32.60 10.23 3.52
C TRP A 101 33.96 9.51 3.41
N ARG A 102 35.00 9.93 4.14
CA ARG A 102 36.21 9.11 4.28
C ARG A 102 36.25 8.54 5.67
N LEU A 103 35.68 7.35 5.86
CA LEU A 103 36.07 6.36 6.87
C LEU A 103 35.32 5.04 6.58
N ARG A 104 35.79 4.30 5.58
CA ARG A 104 35.68 2.83 5.56
C ARG A 104 37.06 2.27 5.22
N PRO A 105 37.74 1.58 6.14
CA PRO A 105 38.89 0.75 5.78
C PRO A 105 38.37 -0.43 4.95
N GLY A 106 38.90 -0.59 3.73
CA GLY A 106 38.59 -1.74 2.88
C GLY A 106 39.14 -3.05 3.46
N PRO A 107 38.54 -4.21 3.13
CA PRO A 107 39.07 -5.51 3.54
C PRO A 107 40.42 -5.79 2.87
N LYS A 108 41.42 -6.15 3.68
CA LYS A 108 42.74 -6.57 3.19
C LYS A 108 42.64 -8.00 2.66
N SER A 109 42.84 -8.15 1.35
CA SER A 109 43.09 -9.44 0.70
C SER A 109 44.45 -9.98 1.14
N VAL A 110 44.46 -11.14 1.80
CA VAL A 110 45.67 -11.95 2.02
C VAL A 110 45.86 -12.84 0.79
N SER A 111 46.87 -12.52 0.00
CA SER A 111 47.41 -13.43 -1.02
C SER A 111 48.38 -14.40 -0.33
N GLY A 112 47.93 -15.66 -0.18
CA GLY A 112 48.76 -16.78 0.25
C GLY A 112 49.87 -17.05 -0.76
N ARG A 113 51.08 -17.29 -0.25
CA ARG A 113 52.23 -17.74 -1.01
C ARG A 113 52.93 -18.80 -0.19
N ARG A 114 52.87 -20.06 -0.64
CA ARG A 114 53.96 -21.04 -0.67
C ARG A 114 53.47 -22.33 -1.31
#